data_AF-A0A955MSR6-F1
#
_entry.id   AF-A0A955MSR6-F1
#
_cell.length_a   1.000
_cell.length_b   1.000
_cell.length_c   1.000
_cell.angle_alpha   90.00
_cell.angle_beta   90.00
_cell.angle_gamma   90.00
#
_symmetry.space_group_name_H-M   'P 1'
#
loop_
_entity.id
_entity.type
_entity.pdbx_description
1 polymer ?
#
loop_
_entity_poly.entity_id
_entity_poly.type
_entity_poly.pdbx_seq_one_letter_code
_entity_poly.pdbx_strand_id
1 'polypeptide(L)'
;MLILLTLLSSAPARAEGPPTNLSPYIWDISQGGEWADTVSNIDEIVFTVRKPGKDGHWYANFGHYATDTNRLTYEEGSGLYKLNLRTKKLTPLIEDPKGSLRDPQIHYDGEKILFSYRKGGESYFNLYETDLDGSGLTQITEGPWDDIEPTYLPDDRIVFCSSRCKRWVNCWLTQVAVLHRCDPDGGNIEQLSSNGEHENTPWPLPDGRIL
;
A
#
# COMPACT_ATOMS: atom_id res chain seq x y z
N MET A 1 -14.39 -5.89 7.74
CA MET A 1 -13.01 -6.41 7.60
C MET A 1 -12.67 -6.29 6.12
N LEU A 2 -12.00 -5.22 5.72
CA LEU A 2 -11.54 -5.05 4.34
C LEU A 2 -10.13 -5.64 4.27
N ILE A 3 -9.96 -6.73 3.54
CA ILE A 3 -8.67 -7.40 3.36
C ILE A 3 -8.13 -6.92 2.01
N LEU A 4 -7.07 -6.11 2.02
CA LEU A 4 -6.25 -5.89 0.83
C LEU A 4 -5.28 -7.08 0.76
N LEU A 5 -5.37 -7.87 -0.30
CA LEU A 5 -4.60 -9.10 -0.51
C LEU A 5 -3.41 -8.80 -1.42
N THR A 6 -2.20 -9.03 -0.94
CA THR A 6 -0.98 -9.07 -1.78
C THR A 6 -0.41 -10.49 -1.73
N LEU A 7 -0.15 -11.06 -2.90
CA LEU A 7 0.10 -12.49 -3.11
C LEU A 7 1.61 -12.78 -3.29
N LEU A 8 2.12 -13.87 -2.70
CA LEU A 8 3.53 -14.30 -2.78
C LEU A 8 3.68 -15.56 -3.63
N SER A 9 4.45 -15.51 -4.73
CA SER A 9 4.79 -16.69 -5.55
C SER A 9 6.22 -17.20 -5.29
N SER A 10 6.45 -18.50 -5.48
CA SER A 10 7.77 -19.12 -5.45
C SER A 10 8.01 -19.95 -6.73
N ALA A 11 8.54 -19.35 -7.80
CA ALA A 11 9.08 -20.09 -8.95
C ALA A 11 10.07 -19.27 -9.80
N PRO A 12 11.13 -19.89 -10.37
CA PRO A 12 12.12 -19.19 -11.19
C PRO A 12 11.64 -18.98 -12.64
N ALA A 13 11.94 -17.80 -13.20
CA ALA A 13 11.53 -17.40 -14.54
C ALA A 13 12.16 -18.26 -15.66
N ARG A 14 11.37 -18.56 -16.69
CA ARG A 14 11.89 -19.05 -17.98
C ARG A 14 11.17 -18.32 -19.12
N ALA A 15 11.97 -17.81 -20.07
CA ALA A 15 11.52 -17.05 -21.25
C ALA A 15 10.78 -17.96 -22.25
N GLU A 16 9.73 -17.47 -22.92
CA GLU A 16 9.59 -17.34 -24.40
C GLU A 16 8.26 -16.63 -24.83
N GLY A 17 8.36 -15.65 -25.75
CA GLY A 17 7.42 -15.27 -26.84
C GLY A 17 5.92 -14.96 -26.60
N PRO A 18 5.33 -13.88 -27.20
CA PRO A 18 3.94 -13.50 -26.93
C PRO A 18 2.90 -14.31 -27.73
N PRO A 19 1.80 -14.79 -27.13
CA PRO A 19 0.67 -15.32 -27.88
C PRO A 19 -0.36 -14.24 -28.25
N THR A 20 -0.85 -14.36 -29.48
CA THR A 20 -1.87 -13.52 -30.13
C THR A 20 -3.28 -14.10 -29.95
N ASN A 21 -4.08 -13.64 -28.99
CA ASN A 21 -5.55 -13.47 -29.16
C ASN A 21 -6.22 -12.83 -27.94
N LEU A 22 -7.16 -11.90 -28.18
CA LEU A 22 -7.96 -11.23 -27.15
C LEU A 22 -9.36 -11.86 -27.09
N SER A 23 -9.78 -12.34 -25.91
CA SER A 23 -11.13 -12.84 -25.61
C SER A 23 -11.66 -12.19 -24.31
N PRO A 24 -12.97 -11.87 -24.19
CA PRO A 24 -13.47 -10.92 -23.21
C PRO A 24 -13.75 -11.54 -21.83
N TYR A 25 -13.03 -11.04 -20.83
CA TYR A 25 -13.47 -10.70 -19.47
C TYR A 25 -14.47 -11.63 -18.74
N ILE A 26 -13.98 -12.78 -18.27
CA ILE A 26 -14.05 -13.23 -16.86
C ILE A 26 -12.78 -14.06 -16.67
N TRP A 27 -11.84 -13.57 -15.85
CA TRP A 27 -10.56 -14.22 -15.62
C TRP A 27 -10.76 -15.40 -14.66
N ASP A 28 -10.95 -16.59 -15.21
CA ASP A 28 -10.72 -17.82 -14.47
C ASP A 28 -9.20 -17.96 -14.26
N ILE A 29 -8.75 -17.69 -13.04
CA ILE A 29 -7.34 -17.77 -12.63
C ILE A 29 -6.77 -19.18 -12.82
N SER A 30 -7.62 -20.21 -12.98
CA SER A 30 -7.21 -21.58 -13.30
C SER A 30 -7.01 -21.84 -14.78
N GLN A 31 -7.39 -20.91 -15.67
CA GLN A 31 -7.30 -21.07 -17.12
C GLN A 31 -6.59 -19.89 -17.81
N GLY A 32 -5.25 -19.94 -17.86
CA GLY A 32 -4.50 -19.51 -19.05
C GLY A 32 -3.59 -18.29 -18.92
N GLY A 33 -2.29 -18.55 -18.78
CA GLY A 33 -1.16 -17.62 -18.97
C GLY A 33 0.04 -17.99 -18.10
N GLU A 34 1.26 -17.54 -18.43
CA GLU A 34 2.49 -17.74 -17.61
C GLU A 34 2.30 -17.34 -16.13
N TRP A 35 1.32 -16.47 -15.86
CA TRP A 35 0.93 -16.03 -14.53
C TRP A 35 0.15 -17.06 -13.72
N ALA A 36 -0.66 -17.92 -14.36
CA ALA A 36 -1.46 -18.93 -13.65
C ALA A 36 -0.57 -19.92 -12.89
N ASP A 37 0.52 -20.36 -13.50
CA ASP A 37 1.52 -21.20 -12.85
C ASP A 37 2.24 -20.45 -11.71
N THR A 38 2.50 -19.15 -11.90
CA THR A 38 3.11 -18.26 -10.89
C THR A 38 2.20 -18.09 -9.67
N VAL A 39 0.90 -17.83 -9.82
CA VAL A 39 -0.02 -17.66 -8.68
C VAL A 39 -0.59 -18.98 -8.14
N SER A 40 -0.38 -20.12 -8.80
CA SER A 40 -0.90 -21.42 -8.34
C SER A 40 -0.27 -21.96 -7.05
N ASN A 41 0.88 -21.41 -6.62
CA ASN A 41 1.65 -21.88 -5.46
C ASN A 41 1.84 -20.81 -4.37
N ILE A 42 0.78 -20.05 -4.06
CA ILE A 42 0.82 -19.06 -2.99
C ILE A 42 0.45 -19.72 -1.66
N ASP A 43 1.42 -19.82 -0.76
CA ASP A 43 1.23 -20.41 0.56
C ASP A 43 1.03 -19.37 1.66
N GLU A 44 1.40 -18.11 1.41
CA GLU A 44 1.36 -17.04 2.41
C GLU A 44 0.74 -15.76 1.85
N ILE A 45 0.02 -15.03 2.70
CA ILE A 45 -0.49 -13.68 2.41
C ILE A 45 -0.05 -12.72 3.51
N VAL A 46 0.18 -11.46 3.13
CA VAL A 46 0.45 -10.35 4.05
C VAL A 46 -0.75 -9.41 4.05
N PHE A 47 -1.16 -8.96 5.22
CA PHE A 47 -2.28 -8.04 5.38
C PHE A 47 -2.16 -7.23 6.66
N THR A 48 -2.78 -6.06 6.68
CA THR A 48 -2.92 -5.24 7.89
C THR A 48 -4.24 -5.54 8.59
N VAL A 49 -4.19 -5.69 9.91
CA VAL A 49 -5.37 -5.71 10.77
C VAL A 49 -5.49 -4.34 11.42
N ARG A 50 -6.67 -3.74 11.32
CA ARG A 50 -6.99 -2.46 11.95
C ARG A 50 -8.35 -2.51 12.63
N LYS A 51 -8.53 -1.73 13.69
CA LYS A 51 -9.85 -1.53 14.27
C LYS A 51 -10.78 -0.89 13.22
N PRO A 52 -12.04 -1.34 13.12
CA PRO A 52 -13.04 -0.61 12.34
C PRO A 52 -13.10 0.84 12.84
N GLY A 53 -13.12 1.80 11.92
CA GLY A 53 -13.34 3.20 12.27
C GLY A 53 -14.69 3.34 12.97
N LYS A 54 -14.77 4.25 13.95
CA LYS A 54 -15.97 4.50 14.75
C LYS A 54 -17.06 5.30 14.04
N ASP A 55 -16.93 5.58 12.74
CA ASP A 55 -17.79 6.54 12.04
C ASP A 55 -18.76 5.91 11.05
N GLY A 56 -19.92 6.56 10.92
CA GLY A 56 -21.01 6.20 10.01
C GLY A 56 -21.18 7.15 8.82
N HIS A 57 -20.26 8.11 8.61
CA HIS A 57 -20.34 9.09 7.53
C HIS A 57 -19.12 9.04 6.58
N TRP A 58 -19.35 9.46 5.33
CA TRP A 58 -18.47 9.23 4.17
C TRP A 58 -17.35 10.27 3.97
N TYR A 59 -17.19 11.23 4.87
CA TYR A 59 -16.27 12.37 4.70
C TYR A 59 -15.13 12.34 5.72
N ALA A 60 -14.25 11.36 5.55
CA ALA A 60 -13.00 11.18 6.29
C ALA A 60 -11.87 10.98 5.28
N ASN A 61 -10.68 11.53 5.55
CA ASN A 61 -9.48 11.20 4.79
C ASN A 61 -8.48 10.41 5.65
N PHE A 62 -7.24 10.34 5.20
CA PHE A 62 -6.12 9.67 5.87
C PHE A 62 -5.66 10.34 7.18
N GLY A 63 -6.06 11.58 7.47
CA GLY A 63 -5.67 12.33 8.66
C GLY A 63 -6.83 12.58 9.62
N HIS A 64 -7.82 13.38 9.19
CA HIS A 64 -8.90 13.86 10.04
C HIS A 64 -10.26 13.84 9.37
N TYR A 65 -11.31 13.97 10.17
CA TYR A 65 -12.67 14.05 9.66
C TYR A 65 -12.84 15.39 8.96
N ALA A 66 -13.61 15.38 7.88
CA ALA A 66 -13.86 16.58 7.11
C ALA A 66 -14.57 17.64 7.97
N THR A 67 -15.45 17.23 8.89
CA THR A 67 -16.21 18.15 9.76
C THR A 67 -15.46 18.67 10.98
N ASP A 68 -14.32 18.07 11.35
CA ASP A 68 -13.52 18.46 12.52
C ASP A 68 -12.06 18.04 12.33
N THR A 69 -11.18 19.01 12.13
CA THR A 69 -9.74 18.77 11.93
C THR A 69 -9.02 18.29 13.19
N ASN A 70 -9.66 18.38 14.37
CA ASN A 70 -9.12 17.83 15.62
C ASN A 70 -9.56 16.39 15.85
N ARG A 71 -10.56 15.89 15.11
CA ARG A 71 -10.99 14.51 15.17
C ARG A 71 -10.21 13.72 14.13
N LEU A 72 -9.30 12.88 14.59
CA LEU A 72 -8.45 12.07 13.73
C LEU A 72 -9.18 10.80 13.28
N THR A 73 -8.95 10.36 12.03
CA THR A 73 -9.70 9.26 11.39
C THR A 73 -9.12 7.88 11.63
N TYR A 74 -7.86 7.83 12.07
CA TYR A 74 -7.22 6.57 12.44
C TYR A 74 -7.71 6.10 13.82
N GLU A 75 -7.65 4.79 14.02
CA GLU A 75 -7.84 4.17 15.34
C GLU A 75 -6.50 3.59 15.80
N GLU A 76 -6.24 3.67 17.10
CA GLU A 76 -5.09 3.02 17.72
C GLU A 76 -5.28 1.51 17.75
N GLY A 77 -4.21 0.76 17.45
CA GLY A 77 -4.21 -0.69 17.53
C GLY A 77 -4.40 -1.28 16.14
N SER A 78 -3.26 -1.43 15.47
CA SER A 78 -3.15 -2.11 14.19
C SER A 78 -1.88 -2.94 14.15
N GLY A 79 -1.79 -3.84 13.18
CA GLY A 79 -0.60 -4.63 12.97
C GLY A 79 -0.53 -5.14 11.54
N LEU A 80 0.70 -5.46 11.13
CA LEU A 80 1.02 -6.15 9.89
C LEU A 80 1.24 -7.62 10.21
N TYR A 81 0.52 -8.48 9.51
CA TYR A 81 0.52 -9.92 9.77
C TYR A 81 0.78 -10.70 8.49
N LYS A 82 1.36 -11.88 8.68
CA LYS A 82 1.51 -12.92 7.66
C LYS A 82 0.68 -14.14 8.03
N LEU A 83 -0.13 -14.64 7.10
CA LEU A 83 -0.91 -15.87 7.29
C LEU A 83 -0.46 -16.91 6.29
N ASN A 84 -0.02 -18.06 6.81
CA ASN A 84 0.17 -19.24 5.99
C ASN A 84 -1.20 -19.90 5.71
N LEU A 85 -1.57 -19.98 4.44
CA LEU A 85 -2.88 -20.43 3.98
C LEU A 85 -3.12 -21.93 4.20
N ARG A 86 -2.07 -22.75 4.23
CA ARG A 86 -2.17 -24.21 4.44
C ARG A 86 -2.27 -24.55 5.93
N THR A 87 -1.32 -24.07 6.71
CA THR A 87 -1.21 -24.37 8.15
C THR A 87 -2.13 -23.50 9.01
N LYS A 88 -2.65 -22.41 8.45
CA LYS A 88 -3.39 -21.35 9.16
C LYS A 88 -2.56 -20.65 10.25
N LYS A 89 -1.24 -20.80 10.22
CA LYS A 89 -0.35 -20.10 11.15
C LYS A 89 -0.36 -18.61 10.84
N LEU A 90 -0.84 -17.82 11.81
CA LEU A 90 -0.75 -16.37 11.82
C LEU A 90 0.55 -15.95 12.51
N THR A 91 1.33 -15.10 11.85
CA THR A 91 2.59 -14.55 12.37
C THR A 91 2.49 -13.03 12.38
N PRO A 92 2.61 -12.35 13.55
CA PRO A 92 2.77 -10.92 13.58
C PRO A 92 4.13 -10.54 12.99
N LEU A 93 4.15 -9.56 12.08
CA LEU A 93 5.38 -8.96 11.55
C LEU A 93 5.69 -7.67 12.30
N ILE A 94 4.70 -6.77 12.40
CA ILE A 94 4.79 -5.52 13.15
C ILE A 94 3.49 -5.36 13.95
N GLU A 95 3.62 -5.08 15.25
CA GLU A 95 2.49 -4.76 16.11
C GLU A 95 2.75 -3.45 16.83
N ASP A 96 1.84 -2.49 16.65
CA ASP A 96 1.84 -1.25 17.41
C ASP A 96 0.44 -0.99 17.99
N PRO A 97 0.25 -1.24 19.30
CA PRO A 97 -1.04 -1.00 19.96
C PRO A 97 -1.52 0.46 19.90
N LYS A 98 -0.62 1.42 19.63
CA LYS A 98 -0.93 2.85 19.51
C LYS A 98 -0.79 3.37 18.08
N GLY A 99 -0.24 2.55 17.18
CA GLY A 99 0.00 2.91 15.80
C GLY A 99 -1.13 2.52 14.86
N SER A 100 -1.02 3.01 13.62
CA SER A 100 -1.90 2.72 12.50
C SER A 100 -1.09 2.27 11.28
N LEU A 101 -1.21 1.01 10.88
CA LEU A 101 -0.60 0.42 9.69
C LEU A 101 -1.66 0.18 8.63
N ARG A 102 -1.33 0.47 7.37
CA ARG A 102 -2.22 0.24 6.22
C ARG A 102 -1.43 0.05 4.92
N ASP A 103 -2.16 -0.41 3.90
CA ASP A 103 -1.73 -0.48 2.50
C ASP A 103 -0.41 -1.26 2.27
N PRO A 104 -0.29 -2.52 2.72
CA PRO A 104 0.93 -3.30 2.53
C PRO A 104 1.11 -3.72 1.06
N GLN A 105 2.31 -3.52 0.53
CA GLN A 105 2.76 -3.95 -0.79
C GLN A 105 3.98 -4.84 -0.64
N ILE A 106 4.01 -5.93 -1.41
CA ILE A 106 5.16 -6.83 -1.49
C ILE A 106 6.04 -6.36 -2.65
N HIS A 107 7.34 -6.31 -2.44
CA HIS A 107 8.30 -6.00 -3.50
C HIS A 107 8.32 -7.10 -4.58
N TYR A 108 8.77 -6.78 -5.79
CA TYR A 108 8.76 -7.74 -6.91
C TYR A 108 9.65 -8.97 -6.70
N ASP A 109 10.68 -8.86 -5.85
CA ASP A 109 11.52 -9.99 -5.43
C ASP A 109 10.87 -10.89 -4.37
N GLY A 110 9.78 -10.43 -3.76
CA GLY A 110 9.10 -11.13 -2.67
C GLY A 110 9.88 -11.13 -1.35
N GLU A 111 10.87 -10.26 -1.14
CA GLU A 111 11.68 -10.24 0.09
C GLU A 111 11.29 -9.12 1.05
N LYS A 112 10.68 -8.05 0.52
CA LYS A 112 10.37 -6.81 1.26
C LYS A 112 8.89 -6.46 1.25
N ILE A 113 8.49 -5.71 2.27
CA ILE A 113 7.13 -5.21 2.47
C ILE A 113 7.17 -3.70 2.70
N LEU A 114 6.56 -2.94 1.80
CA LEU A 114 6.34 -1.50 1.92
C LEU A 114 4.93 -1.22 2.42
N PHE A 115 4.76 -0.26 3.31
CA PHE A 115 3.47 0.06 3.89
C PHE A 115 3.43 1.48 4.42
N SER A 116 2.22 2.00 4.63
CA SER A 116 2.01 3.28 5.32
C SER A 116 1.86 3.02 6.80
N TYR A 117 2.62 3.75 7.61
CA TYR A 117 2.64 3.57 9.05
C TYR A 117 2.67 4.92 9.76
N ARG A 118 1.64 5.13 10.57
CA ARG A 118 1.61 6.17 11.58
C ARG A 118 1.97 5.53 12.90
N LYS A 119 3.22 5.69 13.31
CA LYS A 119 3.73 5.15 14.57
C LYS A 119 3.00 5.73 15.77
N GLY A 120 2.83 4.92 16.80
CA GLY A 120 2.15 5.32 18.02
C GLY A 120 2.75 6.58 18.64
N GLY A 121 1.91 7.60 18.82
CA GLY A 121 2.32 8.90 19.36
C GLY A 121 2.77 9.92 18.30
N GLU A 122 2.93 9.52 17.04
CA GLU A 122 3.22 10.46 15.93
C GLU A 122 1.94 10.95 15.28
N SER A 123 1.97 12.07 14.56
CA SER A 123 0.74 12.65 13.97
C SER A 123 0.45 12.17 12.56
N TYR A 124 1.47 11.78 11.80
CA TYR A 124 1.38 11.59 10.36
C TYR A 124 1.74 10.17 9.93
N PHE A 125 1.13 9.71 8.84
CA PHE A 125 1.59 8.51 8.15
C PHE A 125 2.90 8.80 7.41
N ASN A 126 3.88 7.93 7.60
CA ASN A 126 5.08 7.88 6.77
C ASN A 126 5.18 6.50 6.11
N LEU A 127 6.01 6.40 5.08
CA LEU A 127 6.29 5.12 4.43
C LEU A 127 7.38 4.38 5.19
N TYR A 128 7.19 3.07 5.36
CA TYR A 128 8.15 2.18 5.98
C TYR A 128 8.30 0.91 5.16
N GLU A 129 9.48 0.31 5.23
CA GLU A 129 9.81 -0.99 4.63
C GLU A 129 10.31 -1.96 5.70
N THR A 130 10.03 -3.26 5.54
CA THR A 130 10.54 -4.34 6.41
C THR A 130 10.76 -5.61 5.58
N ASP A 131 11.62 -6.50 6.05
CA ASP A 131 11.80 -7.84 5.48
C ASP A 131 10.55 -8.71 5.71
N LEU A 132 10.39 -9.79 4.94
CA LEU A 132 9.25 -10.72 5.05
C LEU A 132 9.07 -11.39 6.43
N ASP A 133 10.08 -11.36 7.28
CA ASP A 133 10.02 -11.87 8.65
C ASP A 133 9.73 -10.78 9.70
N GLY A 134 9.57 -9.52 9.27
CA GLY A 134 9.33 -8.35 10.12
C GLY A 134 10.60 -7.71 10.68
N SER A 135 11.79 -8.19 10.30
CA SER A 135 13.06 -7.55 10.63
C SER A 135 13.40 -6.42 9.64
N GLY A 136 14.49 -5.69 9.91
CA GLY A 136 14.96 -4.64 8.99
C GLY A 136 14.06 -3.41 8.86
N LEU A 137 13.14 -3.17 9.82
CA LEU A 137 12.20 -2.04 9.74
C LEU A 137 12.93 -0.69 9.51
N THR A 138 12.67 -0.09 8.36
CA THR A 138 13.30 1.15 7.91
C THR A 138 12.24 2.19 7.56
N GLN A 139 12.44 3.43 8.00
CA GLN A 139 11.59 4.56 7.64
C GLN A 139 12.07 5.13 6.31
N ILE A 140 11.16 5.26 5.34
CA ILE A 140 11.45 5.74 3.99
C ILE A 140 11.15 7.24 3.91
N THR A 141 9.98 7.69 4.38
CA THR A 141 9.64 9.12 4.34
C THR A 141 9.54 9.73 5.73
N GLU A 142 9.69 11.06 5.79
CA GLU A 142 9.55 11.82 7.03
C GLU A 142 8.90 13.19 6.79
N GLY A 143 8.51 13.83 7.89
CA GLY A 143 8.02 15.20 7.94
C GLY A 143 6.54 15.33 8.34
N PRO A 144 6.02 16.56 8.35
CA PRO A 144 4.67 16.85 8.82
C PRO A 144 3.60 16.63 7.73
N TRP A 145 3.71 15.51 7.01
CA TRP A 145 2.87 15.17 5.86
C TRP A 145 2.44 13.72 5.96
N ASP A 146 1.25 13.41 5.47
CA ASP A 146 0.77 12.05 5.38
C ASP A 146 1.16 11.46 4.03
N ASP A 147 1.93 10.38 4.08
CA ASP A 147 2.31 9.55 2.95
C ASP A 147 1.64 8.19 3.06
N ILE A 148 0.83 7.88 2.05
CA ILE A 148 -0.07 6.73 2.08
C ILE A 148 -0.12 6.03 0.73
N GLU A 149 -0.69 4.83 0.73
CA GLU A 149 -1.00 4.08 -0.48
C GLU A 149 0.21 3.92 -1.41
N PRO A 150 1.38 3.50 -0.87
CA PRO A 150 2.58 3.37 -1.67
C PRO A 150 2.49 2.15 -2.59
N THR A 151 3.30 2.13 -3.63
CA THR A 151 3.60 0.94 -4.42
C THR A 151 4.97 1.07 -5.07
N TYR A 152 5.60 -0.08 -5.33
CA TYR A 152 6.88 -0.15 -6.01
C TYR A 152 6.72 0.07 -7.51
N LEU A 153 7.70 0.72 -8.12
CA LEU A 153 7.88 0.76 -9.56
C LEU A 153 8.87 -0.34 -9.99
N PRO A 154 8.85 -0.79 -11.25
CA PRO A 154 9.78 -1.81 -11.74
C PRO A 154 11.27 -1.43 -11.67
N ASP A 155 11.59 -0.18 -11.38
CA ASP A 155 12.95 0.33 -11.17
C ASP A 155 13.26 0.64 -9.70
N ASP A 156 12.58 -0.07 -8.79
CA ASP A 156 12.67 -0.02 -7.32
C ASP A 156 12.23 1.31 -6.67
N ARG A 157 12.00 2.36 -7.46
CA ARG A 157 11.44 3.61 -6.96
C ARG A 157 10.05 3.38 -6.39
N ILE A 158 9.61 4.32 -5.56
CA ILE A 158 8.32 4.24 -4.88
C ILE A 158 7.43 5.35 -5.40
N VAL A 159 6.18 5.03 -5.73
CA VAL A 159 5.12 6.00 -5.99
C VAL A 159 4.07 5.92 -4.88
N PHE A 160 3.55 7.06 -4.44
CA PHE A 160 2.67 7.16 -3.28
C PHE A 160 1.82 8.43 -3.33
N CYS A 161 0.75 8.47 -2.53
CA CYS A 161 -0.05 9.67 -2.35
C CYS A 161 0.48 10.46 -1.15
N SER A 162 0.73 11.76 -1.33
CA SER A 162 1.25 12.64 -0.27
C SER A 162 0.48 13.94 -0.11
N SER A 163 0.23 14.34 1.14
CA SER A 163 -0.36 15.64 1.49
C SER A 163 0.60 16.83 1.37
N ARG A 164 1.87 16.60 0.96
CA ARG A 164 2.89 17.63 0.71
C ARG A 164 2.47 18.75 -0.24
N CYS A 165 1.45 18.51 -1.07
CA CYS A 165 0.91 19.53 -1.97
C CYS A 165 0.20 20.70 -1.26
N LYS A 166 -0.15 20.55 0.03
CA LYS A 166 -0.82 21.57 0.87
C LYS A 166 -2.12 22.08 0.23
N ARG A 167 -2.96 21.15 -0.20
CA ARG A 167 -4.25 21.44 -0.84
C ARG A 167 -5.40 20.86 -0.03
N TRP A 168 -6.56 21.43 -0.25
CA TRP A 168 -7.83 21.00 0.31
C TRP A 168 -8.83 20.84 -0.82
N VAL A 169 -9.74 19.88 -0.66
CA VAL A 169 -10.87 19.71 -1.58
C VAL A 169 -11.72 20.99 -1.56
N ASN A 170 -12.27 21.39 -2.70
CA ASN A 170 -12.96 22.68 -2.80
C ASN A 170 -14.25 22.76 -1.97
N CYS A 171 -14.87 21.60 -1.73
CA CYS A 171 -16.19 21.54 -1.10
C CYS A 171 -16.12 21.42 0.43
N TRP A 172 -14.96 21.17 1.06
CA TRP A 172 -14.89 20.93 2.50
C TRP A 172 -13.47 20.98 3.09
N LEU A 173 -13.33 20.90 4.42
CA LEU A 173 -12.05 20.88 5.14
C LEU A 173 -11.36 19.50 5.07
N THR A 174 -11.12 18.97 3.86
CA THR A 174 -10.41 17.70 3.67
C THR A 174 -9.09 17.95 2.98
N GLN A 175 -7.98 17.58 3.62
CA GLN A 175 -6.67 17.63 2.99
C GLN A 175 -6.60 16.68 1.81
N VAL A 176 -5.88 17.12 0.78
CA VAL A 176 -5.66 16.41 -0.47
C VAL A 176 -4.27 15.77 -0.44
N ALA A 177 -4.20 14.49 -0.78
CA ALA A 177 -2.96 13.83 -1.16
C ALA A 177 -2.95 13.55 -2.66
N VAL A 178 -1.82 13.84 -3.32
CA VAL A 178 -1.58 13.63 -4.76
C VAL A 178 -0.34 12.79 -4.97
N LEU A 179 -0.17 12.26 -6.18
CA LEU A 179 0.92 11.38 -6.54
C LEU A 179 2.28 12.07 -6.44
N HIS A 180 3.18 11.40 -5.74
CA HIS A 180 4.60 11.69 -5.64
C HIS A 180 5.40 10.43 -5.93
N ARG A 181 6.67 10.60 -6.29
CA ARG A 181 7.65 9.51 -6.34
C ARG A 181 8.87 9.84 -5.50
N CYS A 182 9.60 8.82 -5.06
CA CYS A 182 10.93 8.96 -4.48
C CYS A 182 11.84 7.79 -4.89
N ASP A 183 13.12 7.96 -4.59
CA ASP A 183 14.09 6.87 -4.64
C ASP A 183 13.78 5.81 -3.56
N PRO A 184 14.33 4.59 -3.66
CA PRO A 184 14.05 3.51 -2.72
C PRO A 184 14.36 3.86 -1.25
N ASP A 185 15.29 4.78 -1.01
CA ASP A 185 15.68 5.26 0.33
C ASP A 185 14.87 6.48 0.80
N GLY A 186 13.87 6.91 0.04
CA GLY A 186 13.08 8.11 0.33
C GLY A 186 13.69 9.43 -0.15
N GLY A 187 14.88 9.37 -0.77
CA GLY A 187 15.50 10.52 -1.42
C GLY A 187 14.71 11.03 -2.62
N ASN A 188 15.02 12.25 -3.05
CA ASN A 188 14.50 12.82 -4.31
C ASN A 188 12.97 12.76 -4.46
N ILE A 189 12.23 13.14 -3.40
CA ILE A 189 10.77 13.23 -3.46
C ILE A 189 10.33 14.27 -4.49
N GLU A 190 9.55 13.84 -5.47
CA GLU A 190 9.02 14.66 -6.57
C GLU A 190 7.51 14.52 -6.70
N GLN A 191 6.80 15.64 -6.85
CA GLN A 191 5.36 15.65 -7.14
C GLN A 191 5.11 15.31 -8.62
N LEU A 192 4.24 14.33 -8.89
CA LEU A 192 3.91 13.87 -10.24
C LEU A 192 2.60 14.44 -10.79
N SER A 193 1.67 14.80 -9.90
CA SER A 193 0.36 15.31 -10.30
C SER A 193 0.11 16.71 -9.74
N SER A 194 -0.54 17.55 -10.52
CA SER A 194 -1.00 18.88 -10.10
C SER A 194 -2.51 18.91 -9.79
N ASN A 195 -3.14 17.77 -9.55
CA ASN A 195 -4.56 17.68 -9.25
C ASN A 195 -4.98 18.53 -8.02
N GLY A 196 -6.18 19.10 -8.07
CA GLY A 196 -6.78 19.85 -6.97
C GLY A 196 -7.53 18.97 -5.98
N GLU A 197 -7.80 17.72 -6.34
CA GLU A 197 -8.56 16.75 -5.56
C GLU A 197 -7.69 15.54 -5.19
N HIS A 198 -8.17 14.72 -4.26
CA HIS A 198 -7.44 13.55 -3.76
C HIS A 198 -7.26 12.49 -4.85
N GLU A 199 -6.05 11.96 -4.94
CA GLU A 199 -5.70 10.79 -5.74
C GLU A 199 -5.46 9.60 -4.80
N ASN A 200 -5.79 8.40 -5.26
CA ASN A 200 -5.78 7.21 -4.43
C ASN A 200 -5.29 5.99 -5.21
N THR A 201 -4.67 5.07 -4.47
CA THR A 201 -4.32 3.71 -4.90
C THR A 201 -3.60 3.65 -6.25
N PRO A 202 -2.42 4.30 -6.41
CA PRO A 202 -1.65 4.21 -7.63
C PRO A 202 -1.34 2.75 -7.96
N TRP A 203 -1.45 2.39 -9.24
CA TRP A 203 -1.07 1.05 -9.69
C TRP A 203 -0.15 1.10 -10.91
N PRO A 204 1.09 0.58 -10.82
CA PRO A 204 1.99 0.55 -11.96
C PRO A 204 1.49 -0.43 -13.02
N LEU A 205 1.43 0.05 -14.26
CA LEU A 205 1.20 -0.79 -15.43
C LEU A 205 2.53 -1.42 -15.88
N PRO A 206 2.48 -2.56 -16.61
CA PRO A 206 3.68 -3.23 -17.11
C PRO A 206 4.59 -2.36 -18.00
N ASP A 207 4.07 -1.26 -18.55
CA ASP A 207 4.83 -0.31 -19.37
C ASP A 207 5.34 0.92 -18.59
N GLY A 208 5.25 0.89 -17.26
CA GLY A 208 5.75 1.93 -16.36
C GLY A 208 4.84 3.13 -16.18
N ARG A 209 3.67 3.17 -16.83
CA ARG A 209 2.62 4.16 -16.54
C ARG A 209 1.94 3.86 -15.20
N ILE A 210 1.34 4.87 -14.59
CA ILE A 210 0.55 4.73 -13.37
C ILE A 210 -0.94 4.86 -13.72
N LEU A 211 -1.74 3.90 -13.25
CA LEU A 211 -3.20 3.96 -13.25
C LEU A 211 -3.70 4.63 -11.97
#